data_AF-A0A9W9SD49-F1
#
_entry.id   AF-A0A9W9SD49-F1
#
_cell.length_a   1.000
_cell.length_b   1.000
_cell.length_c   1.000
_cell.angle_alpha   90.00
_cell.angle_beta   90.00
_cell.angle_gamma   90.00
#
_symmetry.space_group_name_H-M   'P 1'
#
loop_
_entity.id
_entity.type
_entity.pdbx_description
1 polymer ?
#
loop_
_entity_poly.entity_id
_entity_poly.type
_entity_poly.pdbx_seq_one_letter_code
_entity_poly.pdbx_strand_id
1 'polypeptide(L)'
;MPFVHPYLKVSSPYQIVPFITRYDKGDLSDMFFNKTINTCDTIPRVLAFMRKPVSLQGPAYDNEGLDPLKYPDEPHFVAFFQLEAGVNGFINTAHGGLLASLLDETLGICVETYRMLASEELASLLTGELQVTYRSPVPIPSAIMITSWVRRKEGRKWFLEARVLDKNGLLKAEAKCVYIMPRSAI
;
A
#
# COMPACT_ATOMS: atom_id res chain seq x y z
N MET A 1 -13.51 3.63 13.80
CA MET A 1 -13.25 4.01 12.40
C MET A 1 -14.34 3.42 11.49
N PRO A 2 -15.47 4.12 11.25
CA PRO A 2 -16.57 3.59 10.43
C PRO A 2 -16.15 3.14 9.03
N PHE A 3 -15.19 3.84 8.40
CA PHE A 3 -14.67 3.52 7.07
C PHE A 3 -13.84 2.22 6.99
N VAL A 4 -13.42 1.66 8.13
CA VAL A 4 -12.75 0.34 8.19
C VAL A 4 -13.76 -0.82 8.18
N HIS A 5 -15.01 -0.55 8.61
CA HIS A 5 -16.02 -1.58 8.85
C HIS A 5 -16.28 -2.52 7.65
N PRO A 6 -16.29 -2.07 6.39
CA PRO A 6 -16.46 -2.96 5.23
C PRO A 6 -15.42 -4.08 5.15
N TYR A 7 -14.17 -3.82 5.58
CA TYR A 7 -13.06 -4.75 5.50
C TYR A 7 -13.05 -5.79 6.64
N LEU A 8 -13.71 -5.49 7.76
CA LEU A 8 -13.77 -6.34 8.96
C LEU A 8 -14.91 -7.36 8.94
N LYS A 9 -15.86 -7.25 8.01
CA LYS A 9 -16.98 -8.19 7.92
C LYS A 9 -16.48 -9.59 7.55
N VAL A 10 -17.09 -10.64 8.09
CA VAL A 10 -16.77 -12.04 7.73
C VAL A 10 -16.95 -12.28 6.22
N SER A 11 -17.97 -11.65 5.62
CA SER A 11 -18.24 -11.68 4.18
C SER A 11 -17.30 -10.83 3.33
N SER A 12 -16.37 -10.10 3.95
CA SER A 12 -15.40 -9.27 3.22
C SER A 12 -14.53 -10.15 2.31
N PRO A 13 -14.27 -9.72 1.06
CA PRO A 13 -13.30 -10.38 0.19
C PRO A 13 -11.86 -10.15 0.67
N TYR A 14 -11.66 -9.38 1.75
CA TYR A 14 -10.37 -9.10 2.35
C TYR A 14 -10.11 -9.95 3.60
N GLN A 15 -8.84 -10.21 3.85
CA GLN A 15 -8.33 -10.81 5.09
C GLN A 15 -7.31 -9.88 5.75
N ILE A 16 -7.28 -9.89 7.09
CA ILE A 16 -6.29 -9.13 7.85
C ILE A 16 -4.91 -9.72 7.60
N VAL A 17 -3.92 -8.87 7.38
CA VAL A 17 -2.52 -9.24 7.22
C VAL A 17 -1.63 -8.31 8.06
N PRO A 18 -0.47 -8.78 8.55
CA PRO A 18 0.48 -7.90 9.20
C PRO A 18 1.04 -6.88 8.20
N PHE A 19 1.18 -5.63 8.63
CA PHE A 19 2.02 -4.67 7.91
C PHE A 19 3.48 -4.95 8.30
N ILE A 20 4.10 -5.89 7.60
CA ILE A 20 5.31 -6.61 8.06
C ILE A 20 6.50 -5.70 8.42
N THR A 21 6.61 -4.53 7.79
CA THR A 21 7.72 -3.58 8.01
C THR A 21 7.55 -2.73 9.28
N ARG A 22 6.46 -2.95 10.03
CA ARG A 22 6.27 -2.39 11.38
C ARG A 22 6.90 -3.23 12.49
N TYR A 23 7.38 -4.43 12.19
CA TYR A 23 7.91 -5.35 13.19
C TYR A 23 9.44 -5.39 13.14
N ASP A 24 10.05 -5.58 14.31
CA ASP A 24 11.48 -5.85 14.42
C ASP A 24 11.78 -7.25 13.88
N LYS A 25 12.68 -7.32 12.90
CA LYS A 25 13.11 -8.56 12.23
C LYS A 25 14.44 -9.09 12.80
N GLY A 26 15.03 -8.42 13.78
CA GLY A 26 16.35 -8.74 14.32
C GLY A 26 17.51 -8.27 13.45
N ASP A 27 17.25 -7.39 12.47
CA ASP A 27 18.25 -6.78 11.59
C ASP A 27 18.00 -5.27 11.42
N LEU A 28 18.74 -4.62 10.50
CA LEU A 28 18.63 -3.18 10.25
C LEU A 28 17.61 -2.82 9.15
N SER A 29 16.80 -3.78 8.69
CA SER A 29 15.75 -3.50 7.72
C SER A 29 14.58 -2.76 8.37
N ASP A 30 13.87 -1.97 7.56
CA ASP A 30 12.63 -1.28 7.92
C ASP A 30 12.70 -0.35 9.14
N MET A 31 13.90 0.04 9.59
CA MET A 31 14.09 0.86 10.80
C MET A 31 13.29 2.16 10.77
N PHE A 32 13.07 2.72 9.57
CA PHE A 32 12.20 3.87 9.40
C PHE A 32 10.76 3.58 9.84
N PHE A 33 10.19 2.44 9.43
CA PHE A 33 8.81 2.04 9.70
C PHE A 33 8.60 1.37 11.06
N ASN A 34 9.53 0.50 11.48
CA ASN A 34 9.41 -0.26 12.73
C ASN A 34 9.87 0.52 13.97
N LYS A 35 10.67 1.59 13.80
CA LYS A 35 11.22 2.38 14.91
C LYS A 35 10.98 3.88 14.75
N THR A 36 11.45 4.51 13.67
CA THR A 36 11.45 5.98 13.55
C THR A 36 10.04 6.58 13.58
N ILE A 37 9.10 6.00 12.84
CA ILE A 37 7.69 6.46 12.80
C ILE A 37 6.74 5.51 13.53
N ASN A 38 7.27 4.67 14.43
CA ASN A 38 6.50 3.72 15.25
C ASN A 38 6.45 4.19 16.70
N THR A 39 5.94 5.39 16.93
CA THR A 39 5.83 5.98 18.26
C THR A 39 4.40 6.44 18.54
N CYS A 40 4.11 6.72 19.81
CA CYS A 40 2.79 7.21 20.23
C CYS A 40 2.40 8.56 19.58
N ASP A 41 3.38 9.37 19.23
CA ASP A 41 3.23 10.71 18.66
C ASP A 41 3.42 10.77 17.14
N THR A 42 3.81 9.69 16.46
CA THR A 42 3.95 9.64 14.99
C THR A 42 2.83 8.85 14.33
N ILE A 43 3.03 7.54 14.14
CA ILE A 43 2.03 6.61 13.61
C ILE A 43 1.89 5.50 14.63
N PRO A 44 0.99 5.61 15.63
CA PRO A 44 0.89 4.61 16.69
C PRO A 44 0.19 3.33 16.24
N ARG A 45 -0.61 3.38 15.17
CA ARG A 45 -1.48 2.26 14.75
C ARG A 45 -1.53 2.13 13.24
N VAL A 46 -1.35 0.89 12.78
CA VAL A 46 -1.51 0.46 11.40
C VAL A 46 -2.38 -0.78 11.37
N LEU A 47 -3.34 -0.85 10.44
CA LEU A 47 -4.15 -2.03 10.18
C LEU A 47 -4.15 -2.30 8.68
N ALA A 48 -3.84 -3.52 8.26
CA ALA A 48 -3.71 -3.86 6.85
C ALA A 48 -4.55 -5.07 6.46
N PHE A 49 -4.97 -5.06 5.21
CA PHE A 49 -5.83 -6.05 4.60
C PHE A 49 -5.33 -6.39 3.20
N MET A 50 -5.42 -7.67 2.86
CA MET A 50 -5.17 -8.16 1.50
C MET A 50 -6.43 -8.83 0.96
N ARG A 51 -6.69 -8.68 -0.34
CA ARG A 51 -7.74 -9.43 -1.03
C ARG A 51 -7.44 -10.94 -0.98
N LYS A 52 -8.45 -11.75 -0.67
CA LYS A 52 -8.30 -13.21 -0.54
C LYS A 52 -7.91 -13.83 -1.89
N PRO A 53 -7.05 -14.87 -1.93
CA PRO A 53 -6.60 -15.49 -3.18
C PRO A 53 -7.73 -16.02 -4.07
N VAL A 54 -8.81 -16.57 -3.46
CA VAL A 54 -9.99 -17.04 -4.20
C VAL A 54 -10.70 -15.90 -4.94
N SER A 55 -10.58 -14.66 -4.44
CA SER A 55 -11.07 -13.45 -5.11
C SER A 55 -10.08 -12.87 -6.14
N LEU A 56 -8.86 -13.41 -6.21
CA LEU A 56 -7.81 -13.04 -7.17
C LEU A 56 -7.69 -14.01 -8.36
N GLN A 57 -8.33 -15.18 -8.29
CA GLN A 57 -8.43 -16.15 -9.39
C GLN A 57 -9.38 -15.63 -10.47
N GLY A 58 -8.96 -14.57 -11.16
CA GLY A 58 -9.29 -14.37 -12.56
C GLY A 58 -8.34 -15.12 -13.47
N PRO A 59 -8.64 -15.31 -14.77
CA PRO A 59 -7.72 -16.01 -15.65
C PRO A 59 -6.39 -15.25 -15.65
N ALA A 60 -5.30 -16.02 -15.64
CA ALA A 60 -3.95 -15.52 -15.80
C ALA A 60 -3.90 -14.51 -16.95
N TYR A 61 -3.11 -13.46 -16.79
CA TYR A 61 -2.84 -12.41 -17.77
C TYR A 61 -2.74 -12.96 -19.20
N ASP A 62 -3.86 -13.02 -19.90
CA ASP A 62 -3.88 -13.06 -21.35
C ASP A 62 -3.44 -11.66 -21.81
N ASN A 63 -2.62 -11.58 -22.86
CA ASN A 63 -1.99 -10.34 -23.36
C ASN A 63 -2.99 -9.30 -23.93
N GLU A 64 -4.28 -9.39 -23.59
CA GLU A 64 -5.30 -8.43 -23.96
C GLU A 64 -5.81 -7.73 -22.69
N GLY A 65 -5.81 -6.39 -22.72
CA GLY A 65 -6.03 -5.54 -21.55
C GLY A 65 -7.24 -5.91 -20.69
N LEU A 66 -7.15 -5.57 -19.40
CA LEU A 66 -8.20 -5.77 -18.39
C LEU A 66 -9.57 -5.31 -18.91
N ASP A 67 -10.51 -6.25 -19.08
CA ASP A 67 -11.94 -5.94 -19.25
C ASP A 67 -12.49 -5.36 -17.92
N PRO A 68 -12.80 -4.05 -17.86
CA PRO A 68 -13.25 -3.40 -16.63
C PRO A 68 -14.60 -3.91 -16.12
N LEU A 69 -15.35 -4.66 -16.95
CA LEU A 69 -16.64 -5.24 -16.58
C LEU A 69 -16.51 -6.54 -15.79
N LYS A 70 -15.35 -7.20 -15.81
CA LYS A 70 -15.15 -8.55 -15.25
C LYS A 70 -14.61 -8.53 -13.82
N TYR A 71 -13.91 -7.46 -13.42
CA TYR A 71 -13.50 -7.22 -12.04
C TYR A 71 -13.81 -5.77 -11.70
N PRO A 72 -14.66 -5.48 -10.68
CA PRO A 72 -14.70 -4.12 -10.15
C PRO A 72 -13.28 -3.72 -9.75
N ASP A 73 -12.92 -2.44 -9.93
CA ASP A 73 -11.60 -1.84 -9.64
C ASP A 73 -11.27 -1.86 -8.13
N GLU A 74 -11.38 -3.02 -7.50
CA GLU A 74 -11.17 -3.29 -6.09
C GLU A 74 -9.67 -3.38 -5.80
N PRO A 75 -9.20 -2.76 -4.72
CA PRO A 75 -7.79 -2.79 -4.36
C PRO A 75 -7.32 -4.19 -4.00
N HIS A 76 -6.05 -4.48 -4.33
CA HIS A 76 -5.38 -5.71 -3.96
C HIS A 76 -4.95 -5.69 -2.49
N PHE A 77 -4.57 -4.50 -2.00
CA PHE A 77 -4.12 -4.29 -0.64
C PHE A 77 -4.67 -2.95 -0.11
N VAL A 78 -5.02 -2.93 1.17
CA VAL A 78 -5.56 -1.76 1.86
C VAL A 78 -4.90 -1.62 3.21
N ALA A 79 -4.36 -0.44 3.51
CA ALA A 79 -3.77 -0.13 4.80
C ALA A 79 -4.39 1.13 5.41
N PHE A 80 -4.60 1.08 6.72
CA PHE A 80 -5.12 2.17 7.52
C PHE A 80 -4.02 2.67 8.44
N PHE A 81 -3.80 3.98 8.47
CA PHE A 81 -2.79 4.61 9.31
C PHE A 81 -3.45 5.66 10.19
N GLN A 82 -3.09 5.65 11.48
CA GLN A 82 -3.37 6.78 12.36
C GLN A 82 -2.18 7.73 12.35
N LEU A 83 -2.43 9.01 12.11
CA LEU A 83 -1.41 10.06 12.02
C LEU A 83 -1.54 11.01 13.21
N GLU A 84 -0.44 11.24 13.91
CA GLU A 84 -0.35 12.10 15.09
C GLU A 84 0.60 13.29 14.88
N ALA A 85 0.72 14.16 15.88
CA ALA A 85 1.39 15.47 15.76
C ALA A 85 2.87 15.41 15.35
N GLY A 86 3.59 14.32 15.66
CA GLY A 86 5.00 14.11 15.36
C GLY A 86 5.31 13.94 13.87
N VAL A 87 4.28 13.87 13.01
CA VAL A 87 4.46 13.78 11.54
C VAL A 87 3.95 15.01 10.79
N ASN A 88 3.80 16.13 11.49
CA ASN A 88 3.53 17.43 10.87
C ASN A 88 4.68 17.83 9.91
N GLY A 89 4.31 18.32 8.72
CA GLY A 89 5.24 19.05 7.86
C GLY A 89 4.93 20.55 7.82
N PHE A 90 3.65 20.89 7.84
CA PHE A 90 3.15 22.23 8.13
C PHE A 90 2.21 22.13 9.33
N ILE A 91 1.84 23.27 9.94
CA ILE A 91 0.98 23.26 11.13
C ILE A 91 -0.31 22.46 10.86
N ASN A 92 -0.54 21.44 11.70
CA ASN A 92 -1.67 20.52 11.64
C ASN A 92 -1.87 19.80 10.29
N THR A 93 -0.79 19.58 9.53
CA THR A 93 -0.84 18.94 8.21
C THR A 93 0.28 17.91 8.07
N ALA A 94 -0.06 16.70 7.63
CA ALA A 94 0.91 15.63 7.42
C ALA A 94 1.99 16.04 6.42
N HIS A 95 3.25 15.74 6.75
CA HIS A 95 4.37 16.01 5.87
C HIS A 95 4.20 15.23 4.55
N GLY A 96 4.34 15.91 3.40
CA GLY A 96 4.20 15.27 2.09
C GLY A 96 5.16 14.09 1.90
N GLY A 97 6.41 14.26 2.33
CA GLY A 97 7.41 13.17 2.36
C GLY A 97 7.00 11.97 3.21
N LEU A 98 6.26 12.15 4.33
CA LEU A 98 5.72 11.01 5.05
C LEU A 98 4.69 10.27 4.19
N LEU A 99 3.75 10.99 3.59
CA LEU A 99 2.72 10.37 2.74
C LEU A 99 3.36 9.61 1.57
N ALA A 100 4.42 10.16 0.97
CA ALA A 100 5.20 9.45 -0.06
C ALA A 100 5.81 8.16 0.48
N SER A 101 6.42 8.17 1.67
CA SER A 101 6.94 6.95 2.29
C SER A 101 5.84 5.92 2.58
N LEU A 102 4.70 6.34 3.13
CA LEU A 102 3.57 5.44 3.38
C LEU A 102 3.02 4.81 2.10
N LEU A 103 2.99 5.59 1.02
CA LEU A 103 2.60 5.12 -0.31
C LEU A 103 3.60 4.09 -0.84
N ASP A 104 4.89 4.38 -0.82
CA ASP A 104 5.97 3.47 -1.26
C ASP A 104 5.87 2.14 -0.52
N GLU A 105 5.85 2.18 0.81
CA GLU A 105 5.82 0.99 1.65
C GLU A 105 4.55 0.15 1.43
N THR A 106 3.39 0.80 1.31
CA THR A 106 2.12 0.11 1.03
C THR A 106 2.12 -0.54 -0.35
N LEU A 107 2.75 0.10 -1.35
CA LEU A 107 2.90 -0.42 -2.70
C LEU A 107 3.87 -1.61 -2.74
N GLY A 108 4.98 -1.53 -1.99
CA GLY A 108 5.94 -2.62 -1.83
C GLY A 108 5.31 -3.87 -1.23
N ILE A 109 4.58 -3.73 -0.12
CA ILE A 109 3.86 -4.86 0.48
C ILE A 109 2.78 -5.39 -0.47
N CYS A 110 2.08 -4.50 -1.18
CA CYS A 110 1.08 -4.91 -2.17
C CYS A 110 1.68 -5.78 -3.28
N VAL A 111 2.78 -5.34 -3.91
CA VAL A 111 3.39 -6.10 -5.03
C VAL A 111 3.98 -7.42 -4.55
N GLU A 112 4.63 -7.43 -3.40
CA GLU A 112 5.22 -8.63 -2.81
C GLU A 112 4.15 -9.67 -2.50
N THR A 113 3.07 -9.26 -1.84
CA THR A 113 2.01 -10.20 -1.48
C THR A 113 1.23 -10.67 -2.71
N TYR A 114 0.99 -9.79 -3.68
CA TYR A 114 0.37 -10.17 -4.96
C TYR A 114 1.20 -11.21 -5.70
N ARG A 115 2.52 -11.00 -5.77
CA ARG A 115 3.44 -11.90 -6.46
C ARG A 115 3.50 -13.28 -5.80
N MET A 116 3.55 -13.35 -4.47
CA MET A 116 3.53 -14.61 -3.74
C MET A 116 2.30 -15.45 -4.07
N LEU A 117 1.14 -14.80 -4.24
CA LEU A 117 -0.09 -15.48 -4.64
C LEU A 117 -0.10 -15.92 -6.10
N ALA A 118 0.58 -15.19 -6.97
CA ALA A 118 0.77 -15.55 -8.38
C ALA A 118 1.81 -16.67 -8.60
N SER A 119 2.43 -17.21 -7.52
CA SER A 119 3.44 -18.27 -7.59
C SER A 119 4.64 -17.92 -8.48
N GLU A 120 5.00 -16.64 -8.56
CA GLU A 120 6.20 -16.23 -9.27
C GLU A 120 7.47 -16.40 -8.43
N GLU A 121 8.62 -16.42 -9.10
CA GLU A 121 9.94 -16.58 -8.49
C GLU A 121 10.21 -15.55 -7.37
N LEU A 122 10.81 -16.04 -6.28
CA LEU A 122 11.29 -15.24 -5.15
C LEU A 122 12.50 -14.40 -5.60
N ALA A 123 12.24 -13.18 -6.04
CA ALA A 123 13.27 -12.17 -6.30
C ALA A 123 13.03 -10.93 -5.44
N SER A 124 14.04 -10.14 -5.07
CA SER A 124 13.74 -8.86 -4.41
C SER A 124 13.07 -7.91 -5.42
N LEU A 125 12.02 -7.20 -5.05
CA LEU A 125 11.49 -6.07 -5.83
C LEU A 125 11.96 -4.77 -5.18
N LEU A 126 12.45 -3.84 -6.01
CA LEU A 126 12.93 -2.53 -5.56
C LEU A 126 12.12 -1.42 -6.22
N THR A 127 11.86 -0.34 -5.49
CA THR A 127 11.26 0.87 -6.06
C THR A 127 12.19 1.45 -7.11
N GLY A 128 11.74 1.49 -8.37
CA GLY A 128 12.44 2.16 -9.47
C GLY A 128 11.99 3.60 -9.67
N GLU A 129 10.69 3.85 -9.54
CA GLU A 129 10.09 5.19 -9.66
C GLU A 129 8.87 5.30 -8.75
N LEU A 130 8.69 6.44 -8.09
CA LEU A 130 7.48 6.80 -7.38
C LEU A 130 7.06 8.23 -7.74
N GLN A 131 5.93 8.37 -8.42
CA GLN A 131 5.33 9.65 -8.74
C GLN A 131 4.11 9.89 -7.84
N VAL A 132 4.16 10.91 -6.99
CA VAL A 132 3.06 11.26 -6.07
C VAL A 132 2.40 12.56 -6.50
N THR A 133 1.07 12.55 -6.60
CA THR A 133 0.25 13.76 -6.80
C THR A 133 -0.53 14.06 -5.52
N TYR A 134 -0.23 15.18 -4.89
CA TYR A 134 -0.96 15.66 -3.70
C TYR A 134 -2.18 16.48 -4.13
N ARG A 135 -3.37 16.03 -3.75
CA ARG A 135 -4.65 16.64 -4.17
C ARG A 135 -5.18 17.63 -3.14
N SER A 136 -5.07 17.31 -1.86
CA SER A 136 -5.43 18.23 -0.77
C SER A 136 -4.68 17.89 0.53
N PRO A 137 -4.53 18.85 1.46
CA PRO A 137 -3.90 18.60 2.75
C PRO A 137 -4.56 17.46 3.54
N VAL A 138 -3.72 16.69 4.23
CA VAL A 138 -4.14 15.69 5.22
C VAL A 138 -4.02 16.32 6.61
N PRO A 139 -5.13 16.62 7.30
CA PRO A 139 -5.07 17.23 8.62
C PRO A 139 -4.50 16.26 9.66
N ILE A 140 -3.90 16.78 10.73
CA ILE A 140 -3.42 16.01 11.88
C ILE A 140 -4.03 16.58 13.18
N PRO A 141 -4.44 15.74 14.15
CA PRO A 141 -4.44 14.28 14.10
C PRO A 141 -5.56 13.74 13.21
N SER A 142 -5.32 12.62 12.52
CA SER A 142 -6.32 11.99 11.67
C SER A 142 -6.06 10.51 11.44
N ALA A 143 -6.95 9.88 10.66
CA ALA A 143 -6.71 8.57 10.10
C ALA A 143 -6.96 8.58 8.61
N ILE A 144 -6.10 7.86 7.89
CA ILE A 144 -6.14 7.73 6.44
C ILE A 144 -6.23 6.26 6.05
N MET A 145 -6.72 6.03 4.84
CA MET A 145 -6.71 4.75 4.15
C MET A 145 -5.84 4.87 2.90
N ILE A 146 -4.95 3.91 2.69
CA ILE A 146 -4.21 3.74 1.44
C ILE A 146 -4.74 2.48 0.77
N THR A 147 -5.28 2.62 -0.43
CA THR A 147 -5.69 1.52 -1.30
C THR A 147 -4.68 1.37 -2.42
N SER A 148 -4.26 0.16 -2.75
CA SER A 148 -3.25 -0.09 -3.78
C SER A 148 -3.62 -1.22 -4.74
N TRP A 149 -3.09 -1.11 -5.97
CA TRP A 149 -3.32 -2.03 -7.07
C TRP A 149 -2.03 -2.36 -7.79
N VAL A 150 -1.84 -3.64 -8.13
CA VAL A 150 -0.96 -4.05 -9.24
C VAL A 150 -1.77 -3.86 -10.52
N ARG A 151 -1.27 -3.04 -11.46
CA ARG A 151 -1.98 -2.73 -12.72
C ARG A 151 -1.54 -3.62 -13.86
N ARG A 152 -0.23 -3.78 -14.01
CA ARG A 152 0.36 -4.62 -15.05
C ARG A 152 1.82 -4.94 -14.73
N LYS A 153 2.34 -5.95 -15.42
CA LYS A 153 3.74 -6.34 -15.41
C LYS A 153 4.27 -6.36 -16.84
N GLU A 154 5.42 -5.76 -17.06
CA GLU A 154 6.11 -5.78 -18.36
C GLU A 154 7.55 -6.26 -18.13
N GLY A 155 7.80 -7.54 -18.40
CA GLY A 155 9.08 -8.18 -18.10
C GLY A 155 9.44 -8.06 -16.61
N ARG A 156 10.44 -7.23 -16.30
CA ARG A 156 10.94 -7.00 -14.93
C ARG A 156 10.27 -5.83 -14.22
N LYS A 157 9.41 -5.07 -14.90
CA LYS A 157 8.76 -3.86 -14.35
C LYS A 157 7.34 -4.19 -13.91
N TRP A 158 7.01 -3.81 -12.69
CA TRP A 158 5.68 -3.91 -12.12
C TRP A 158 5.12 -2.51 -11.94
N PHE A 159 3.99 -2.24 -12.59
CA PHE A 159 3.34 -0.94 -12.53
C PHE A 159 2.21 -1.00 -11.52
N LEU A 160 2.26 -0.10 -10.55
CA LEU A 160 1.30 -0.02 -9.47
C LEU A 160 0.69 1.37 -9.34
N GLU A 161 -0.48 1.39 -8.71
CA GLU A 161 -1.18 2.62 -8.33
C GLU A 161 -1.62 2.55 -6.88
N ALA A 162 -1.66 3.70 -6.22
CA ALA A 162 -2.25 3.83 -4.89
C ALA A 162 -2.99 5.15 -4.71
N ARG A 163 -3.94 5.17 -3.78
CA ARG A 163 -4.72 6.36 -3.39
C ARG A 163 -4.73 6.49 -1.88
N VAL A 164 -4.47 7.70 -1.39
CA VAL A 164 -4.68 8.11 0.00
C VAL A 164 -6.06 8.74 0.12
N LEU A 165 -6.90 8.19 0.98
CA LEU A 165 -8.26 8.62 1.26
C LEU A 165 -8.36 9.02 2.74
N ASP A 166 -9.13 10.07 3.03
CA ASP A 166 -9.47 10.38 4.42
C ASP A 166 -10.62 9.49 4.94
N LYS A 167 -10.99 9.69 6.21
CA LYS A 167 -12.09 8.96 6.87
C LYS A 167 -13.46 9.10 6.17
N ASN A 168 -13.64 10.10 5.32
CA ASN A 168 -14.87 10.35 4.57
C ASN A 168 -14.78 9.82 3.13
N GLY A 169 -13.66 9.21 2.73
CA GLY A 169 -13.42 8.72 1.38
C GLY A 169 -12.96 9.80 0.39
N LEU A 170 -12.56 10.99 0.86
CA LEU A 170 -12.05 12.04 -0.03
C LEU A 170 -10.60 11.75 -0.42
N LEU A 171 -10.28 11.86 -1.72
CA LEU A 171 -8.93 11.70 -2.26
C LEU A 171 -7.99 12.81 -1.79
N LYS A 172 -6.91 12.43 -1.10
CA LYS A 172 -5.90 13.33 -0.54
C LYS A 172 -4.61 13.33 -1.35
N ALA A 173 -4.18 12.15 -1.78
CA ALA A 173 -3.04 11.99 -2.67
C ALA A 173 -3.22 10.71 -3.48
N GLU A 174 -2.49 10.59 -4.58
CA GLU A 174 -2.40 9.36 -5.36
C GLU A 174 -0.97 9.16 -5.85
N ALA A 175 -0.62 7.91 -6.14
CA ALA A 175 0.69 7.56 -6.63
C ALA A 175 0.63 6.59 -7.81
N LYS A 176 1.58 6.77 -8.73
CA LYS A 176 1.98 5.78 -9.71
C LYS A 176 3.40 5.34 -9.40
N CYS A 177 3.64 4.04 -9.43
CA CYS A 177 4.93 3.48 -9.03
C CYS A 177 5.37 2.38 -9.98
N VAL A 178 6.68 2.27 -10.18
CA VAL A 178 7.32 1.16 -10.88
C VAL A 178 8.24 0.44 -9.91
N TYR A 179 7.92 -0.81 -9.60
CA TYR A 179 8.84 -1.73 -8.95
C TYR A 179 9.61 -2.53 -10.00
N ILE A 180 10.89 -2.77 -9.75
CA ILE A 180 11.80 -3.43 -10.68
C ILE A 180 12.37 -4.67 -10.00
N MET A 181 12.28 -5.81 -10.69
CA MET A 181 13.05 -7.01 -10.36
C MET A 181 14.50 -6.81 -10.85
N PRO A 182 15.50 -6.76 -9.95
CA PRO A 182 16.91 -6.67 -10.33
C PRO A 182 17.29 -7.84 -11.23
N ARG A 183 18.30 -7.64 -12.07
CA ARG A 183 18.91 -8.77 -12.77
C ARG A 183 19.69 -9.58 -11.73
N SER A 184 19.60 -10.91 -11.77
CA SER A 184 20.50 -11.77 -11.01
C SER A 184 21.94 -11.34 -11.29
N ALA A 185 22.74 -11.13 -10.25
CA ALA A 185 24.17 -10.99 -10.41
C ALA A 185 24.69 -12.31 -10.99
N ILE A 186 25.38 -12.24 -12.14
CA ILE A 186 26.13 -13.37 -12.69
C ILE A 186 27.37 -13.57 -11.83
#